data_AF-A0A6G4UCU7-F1
#
_entry.id   AF-A0A6G4UCU7-F1
#
_cell.length_a   1.000
_cell.length_b   1.000
_cell.length_c   1.000
_cell.angle_alpha   90.00
_cell.angle_beta   90.00
_cell.angle_gamma   90.00
#
_symmetry.space_group_name_H-M   'P 1'
#
loop_
_entity.id
_entity.type
_entity.pdbx_description
1 polymer ?
#
loop_
_entity_poly.entity_id
_entity_poly.type
_entity_poly.pdbx_seq_one_letter_code
_entity_poly.pdbx_strand_id
1 'polypeptide(L)'
;MRGSKRRVTARAAVWSAALSVGVGMLSAAPAVAAPDAGDDEGPGAASPDREDAGTPQIWPRPHELRMRAGGIDVRGRVALVARPDADRYALDVIRDALRGAGASEVYDVTPGAPLTGADGGA
;
A
#
# COMPACT_ATOMS: atom_id res chain seq x y z
N MET A 1 -21.10 49.53 -38.61
CA MET A 1 -22.14 49.35 -37.55
C MET A 1 -21.84 48.02 -36.84
N ARG A 2 -21.37 48.05 -35.59
CA ARG A 2 -22.15 47.79 -34.34
C ARG A 2 -22.78 46.38 -34.34
N GLY A 3 -22.55 45.49 -33.38
CA GLY A 3 -21.93 45.63 -32.08
C GLY A 3 -21.61 44.28 -31.42
N SER A 4 -20.83 44.40 -30.36
CA SER A 4 -20.09 43.35 -29.66
C SER A 4 -20.84 42.75 -28.47
N LYS A 5 -20.31 41.60 -28.00
CA LYS A 5 -20.28 41.09 -26.61
C LYS A 5 -21.58 40.57 -25.98
N ARG A 6 -21.55 39.29 -25.59
CA ARG A 6 -21.92 38.86 -24.23
C ARG A 6 -20.95 37.78 -23.73
N ARG A 7 -20.08 38.16 -22.78
CA ARG A 7 -19.44 37.22 -21.84
C ARG A 7 -20.35 37.15 -20.62
N VAL A 8 -20.59 35.94 -20.08
CA VAL A 8 -20.98 35.67 -18.69
C VAL A 8 -20.46 34.24 -18.40
N THR A 9 -19.22 34.02 -17.94
CA THR A 9 -18.82 33.79 -16.53
C THR A 9 -19.89 33.20 -15.62
N ALA A 10 -19.88 31.87 -15.44
CA ALA A 10 -20.46 31.21 -14.28
C ALA A 10 -19.32 30.84 -13.32
N ARG A 11 -19.40 31.39 -12.10
CA ARG A 11 -18.46 31.19 -10.99
C ARG A 11 -18.86 29.95 -10.16
N ALA A 12 -17.82 29.19 -9.81
CA ALA A 12 -17.55 28.52 -8.53
C ALA A 12 -18.67 27.83 -7.74
N ALA A 13 -18.43 26.56 -7.41
CA ALA A 13 -18.77 26.01 -6.10
C ALA A 13 -17.61 25.12 -5.62
N VAL A 14 -16.82 25.64 -4.69
CA VAL A 14 -15.84 24.92 -3.88
C VAL A 14 -16.63 24.20 -2.79
N TRP A 15 -16.56 22.88 -2.73
CA TRP A 15 -17.12 22.10 -1.63
C TRP A 15 -16.00 21.77 -0.65
N SER A 16 -16.03 22.45 0.49
CA SER A 16 -15.08 22.29 1.59
C SER A 16 -15.26 20.94 2.30
N ALA A 17 -14.14 20.38 2.75
CA ALA A 17 -14.05 19.16 3.55
C ALA A 17 -14.69 19.32 4.94
N ALA A 18 -15.24 18.22 5.48
CA ALA A 18 -15.53 18.07 6.90
C ALA A 18 -14.71 16.91 7.45
N LEU A 19 -13.69 17.26 8.24
CA LEU A 19 -12.82 16.37 8.98
C LEU A 19 -13.47 16.10 10.34
N SER A 20 -14.01 14.91 10.57
CA SER A 20 -14.60 14.52 11.86
C SER A 20 -13.55 13.82 12.72
N VAL A 21 -12.86 14.60 13.55
CA VAL A 21 -12.07 14.10 14.69
C VAL A 21 -13.01 14.03 15.90
N GLY A 22 -13.28 12.82 16.40
CA GLY A 22 -14.05 12.58 17.62
C GLY A 22 -13.30 11.63 18.54
N VAL A 23 -12.69 12.21 19.57
CA VAL A 23 -11.90 11.57 20.63
C VAL A 23 -12.82 11.04 21.73
N GLY A 24 -12.69 9.75 22.06
CA GLY A 24 -12.74 9.14 23.39
C GLY A 24 -13.97 9.30 24.31
N MET A 25 -14.57 8.16 24.69
CA MET A 25 -15.11 8.00 26.05
C MET A 25 -14.73 6.61 26.60
N LEU A 26 -14.04 6.62 27.74
CA LEU A 26 -13.46 5.50 28.47
C LEU A 26 -14.34 5.18 29.70
N SER A 27 -14.43 3.89 30.06
CA SER A 27 -14.98 3.27 31.30
C SER A 27 -16.50 2.99 31.27
N ALA A 28 -17.03 1.80 31.58
CA ALA A 28 -16.57 0.75 32.50
C ALA A 28 -17.06 -0.66 32.08
N ALA A 29 -16.27 -1.69 32.39
CA ALA A 29 -16.58 -3.11 32.21
C ALA A 29 -17.23 -3.72 33.48
N PRO A 30 -18.11 -4.74 33.37
CA PRO A 30 -18.21 -5.79 34.37
C PRO A 30 -17.29 -6.97 33.97
N ALA A 31 -16.42 -7.36 34.90
CA ALA A 31 -15.62 -8.57 34.82
C ALA A 31 -16.53 -9.82 34.93
N VAL A 32 -16.50 -10.68 33.90
CA VAL A 32 -16.94 -12.07 34.00
C VAL A 32 -15.74 -12.95 33.71
N ALA A 33 -15.36 -13.76 34.70
CA ALA A 33 -14.23 -14.68 34.62
C ALA A 33 -14.67 -16.03 34.02
N ALA A 34 -13.98 -16.42 32.93
CA ALA A 34 -13.70 -17.77 32.39
C ALA A 34 -14.89 -18.66 31.95
N PRO A 35 -14.74 -19.50 30.90
CA PRO A 35 -13.69 -20.53 30.82
C PRO A 35 -12.57 -20.26 29.81
N ASP A 36 -11.35 -20.70 30.15
CA ASP A 36 -10.32 -21.09 29.17
C ASP A 36 -10.92 -22.18 28.26
N ALA A 37 -11.41 -21.77 27.10
CA ALA A 37 -11.59 -22.62 25.93
C ALA A 37 -10.60 -22.04 24.92
N GLY A 38 -9.37 -22.56 24.90
CA GLY A 38 -9.11 -23.82 24.25
C GLY A 38 -8.62 -23.44 22.86
N ASP A 39 -7.39 -23.83 22.55
CA ASP A 39 -6.72 -23.53 21.30
C ASP A 39 -7.66 -23.76 20.11
N ASP A 40 -8.20 -22.68 19.53
CA ASP A 40 -8.72 -22.70 18.16
C ASP A 40 -7.50 -22.73 17.23
N GLU A 41 -6.77 -23.85 17.34
CA GLU A 41 -5.71 -24.27 16.45
C GLU A 41 -6.38 -24.76 15.16
N GLY A 42 -6.87 -23.80 14.38
CA GLY A 42 -7.04 -24.01 12.95
C GLY A 42 -5.71 -24.50 12.36
N PRO A 43 -5.72 -25.33 11.31
CA PRO A 43 -4.51 -25.93 10.76
C PRO A 43 -3.52 -24.82 10.35
N GLY A 44 -2.56 -24.53 11.23
CA GLY A 44 -1.70 -23.35 11.12
C GLY A 44 -1.36 -22.62 12.43
N ALA A 45 -1.90 -22.97 13.61
CA ALA A 45 -1.42 -22.38 14.87
C ALA A 45 -0.05 -22.96 15.26
N ALA A 46 0.99 -22.47 14.58
CA ALA A 46 2.35 -22.63 15.06
C ALA A 46 2.48 -21.93 16.42
N SER A 47 3.08 -22.66 17.38
CA SER A 47 3.57 -22.19 18.68
C SER A 47 4.14 -20.76 18.61
N PRO A 48 4.01 -19.91 19.65
CA PRO A 48 4.45 -18.52 19.61
C PRO A 48 5.97 -18.45 19.37
N ASP A 49 6.33 -18.31 18.09
CA ASP A 49 7.67 -17.95 17.70
C ASP A 49 7.88 -16.51 18.18
N ARG A 50 8.98 -16.30 18.90
CA ARG A 50 9.30 -15.04 19.56
C ARG A 50 9.15 -13.91 18.54
N GLU A 51 8.30 -12.93 18.82
CA GLU A 51 8.17 -11.74 17.97
C GLU A 51 9.54 -11.04 17.90
N ASP A 52 10.30 -11.33 16.86
CA ASP A 52 11.59 -10.69 16.65
C ASP A 52 11.34 -9.24 16.27
N ALA A 53 11.69 -8.35 17.20
CA ALA A 53 11.55 -6.90 17.06
C ALA A 53 12.16 -6.45 15.72
N GLY A 54 11.30 -5.89 14.85
CA GLY A 54 11.69 -5.43 13.52
C GLY A 54 11.13 -6.25 12.34
N THR A 55 10.47 -7.39 12.59
CA THR A 55 9.76 -8.15 11.55
C THR A 55 8.32 -7.64 11.33
N PRO A 56 7.85 -7.54 10.08
CA PRO A 56 6.49 -7.08 9.79
C PRO A 56 5.43 -8.12 10.19
N GLN A 57 4.30 -7.66 10.73
CA GLN A 57 3.14 -8.52 10.99
C GLN A 57 2.39 -8.82 9.69
N ILE A 58 2.47 -10.07 9.22
CA ILE A 58 1.86 -10.53 7.95
C ILE A 58 0.92 -11.70 8.27
N TRP A 59 -0.29 -11.67 7.68
CA TRP A 59 -1.32 -12.68 7.83
C TRP A 59 -1.87 -13.18 6.48
N PRO A 60 -2.17 -14.48 6.30
CA PRO A 60 -1.79 -15.59 7.18
C PRO A 60 -0.28 -15.66 7.44
N ARG A 61 0.12 -16.26 8.57
CA ARG A 61 1.54 -16.38 8.92
C ARG A 61 2.29 -17.11 7.79
N PRO A 62 3.33 -16.51 7.20
CA PRO A 62 4.17 -17.21 6.23
C PRO A 62 4.80 -18.44 6.88
N HIS A 63 4.96 -19.53 6.11
CA HIS A 63 5.63 -20.74 6.60
C HIS A 63 7.10 -20.46 6.99
N GLU A 64 7.73 -19.50 6.32
CA GLU A 64 9.07 -19.04 6.62
C GLU A 64 9.20 -17.54 6.34
N LEU A 65 9.83 -16.80 7.27
CA LEU A 65 10.18 -15.40 7.10
C LEU A 65 11.63 -15.18 7.52
N ARG A 66 12.46 -14.67 6.61
CA ARG A 66 13.87 -14.32 6.89
C ARG A 66 14.15 -12.90 6.41
N MET A 67 14.57 -12.00 7.30
CA MET A 67 15.07 -10.68 6.91
C MET A 67 16.55 -10.78 6.53
N ARG A 68 16.93 -10.22 5.37
CA ARG A 68 18.33 -10.25 4.87
C ARG A 68 18.99 -8.88 4.73
N ALA A 69 18.29 -7.78 5.01
CA ALA A 69 18.82 -6.42 4.92
C ALA A 69 17.95 -5.43 5.71
N GLY A 70 18.43 -4.21 5.89
CA GLY A 70 17.62 -3.07 6.33
C GLY A 70 16.61 -2.63 5.25
N GLY A 71 15.61 -1.86 5.65
CA GLY A 71 14.60 -1.33 4.71
C GLY A 71 15.23 -0.47 3.62
N ILE A 72 14.67 -0.55 2.41
CA ILE A 72 15.05 0.28 1.25
C ILE A 72 13.86 1.19 0.93
N ASP A 73 14.16 2.45 0.65
CA ASP A 73 13.15 3.44 0.27
C ASP A 73 12.82 3.35 -1.23
N VAL A 74 11.53 3.26 -1.56
CA VAL A 74 11.05 3.13 -2.95
C VAL A 74 10.64 4.52 -3.44
N ARG A 75 11.45 5.12 -4.32
CA ARG A 75 11.18 6.46 -4.87
C ARG A 75 11.51 6.55 -6.36
N GLY A 76 10.94 7.56 -7.01
CA GLY A 76 11.27 7.88 -8.39
C GLY A 76 10.70 6.89 -9.39
N ARG A 77 11.46 6.59 -10.45
CA ARG A 77 11.02 5.69 -11.53
C ARG A 77 11.43 4.26 -11.23
N VAL A 78 10.49 3.33 -11.34
CA VAL A 78 10.69 1.90 -11.09
C VAL A 78 10.41 1.11 -12.37
N ALA A 79 11.36 0.27 -12.76
CA ALA A 79 11.18 -0.70 -13.84
C ALA A 79 10.50 -1.97 -13.30
N LEU A 80 9.39 -2.36 -13.91
CA LEU A 80 8.73 -3.64 -13.65
C LEU A 80 9.05 -4.62 -14.78
N VAL A 81 9.78 -5.69 -14.45
CA VAL A 81 10.08 -6.77 -15.40
C VAL A 81 9.22 -7.97 -15.03
N ALA A 82 8.36 -8.38 -15.94
CA ALA A 82 7.50 -9.53 -15.78
C ALA A 82 7.65 -10.49 -16.95
N ARG A 83 7.39 -11.78 -16.70
CA ARG A 83 7.23 -12.75 -17.78
C ARG A 83 5.97 -12.42 -18.61
N PRO A 84 5.92 -12.78 -19.89
CA PRO A 84 4.76 -12.53 -20.74
C PRO A 84 3.48 -13.25 -20.28
N ASP A 85 3.63 -14.33 -19.51
CA ASP A 85 2.53 -15.13 -18.95
C ASP A 85 2.23 -14.79 -17.48
N ALA A 86 2.80 -13.71 -16.94
CA ALA A 86 2.47 -13.26 -15.59
C ALA A 86 0.97 -12.87 -15.50
N ASP A 87 0.35 -13.21 -14.36
CA ASP A 87 -1.06 -12.87 -14.11
C ASP A 87 -1.24 -11.35 -14.14
N ARG A 88 -2.10 -10.88 -15.06
CA ARG A 88 -2.40 -9.46 -15.25
C ARG A 88 -2.88 -8.77 -13.98
N TYR A 89 -3.67 -9.46 -13.15
CA TYR A 89 -4.21 -8.87 -11.93
C TYR A 89 -3.16 -8.75 -10.84
N ALA A 90 -2.23 -9.71 -10.77
CA ALA A 90 -1.10 -9.62 -9.86
C ALA A 90 -0.21 -8.42 -10.23
N LEU A 91 0.02 -8.20 -11.52
CA LEU A 91 0.81 -7.05 -11.98
C LEU A 91 0.14 -5.70 -11.64
N ASP A 92 -1.19 -5.62 -11.69
CA ASP A 92 -1.90 -4.40 -11.31
C ASP A 92 -1.75 -4.10 -9.81
N VAL A 93 -1.89 -5.12 -8.96
CA VAL A 93 -1.65 -4.99 -7.51
C VAL A 93 -0.22 -4.56 -7.20
N ILE A 94 0.76 -5.12 -7.91
CA ILE A 94 2.18 -4.73 -7.76
C ILE A 94 2.39 -3.27 -8.14
N ARG A 95 1.83 -2.82 -9.26
CA ARG A 95 1.95 -1.43 -9.71
C ARG A 95 1.36 -0.46 -8.69
N ASP A 96 0.22 -0.81 -8.11
CA ASP A 96 -0.43 0.01 -7.09
C ASP A 96 0.36 0.01 -5.78
N ALA A 97 0.88 -1.13 -5.35
CA ALA A 97 1.75 -1.23 -4.18
C ALA A 97 3.02 -0.39 -4.33
N LEU A 98 3.66 -0.41 -5.51
CA LEU A 98 4.86 0.39 -5.79
C LEU A 98 4.59 1.89 -5.76
N ARG A 99 3.47 2.34 -6.35
CA ARG A 99 3.04 3.75 -6.28
C ARG A 99 2.72 4.16 -4.85
N GLY A 100 2.01 3.30 -4.11
CA GLY A 100 1.71 3.51 -2.69
C GLY A 100 2.98 3.61 -1.83
N ALA A 101 4.04 2.90 -2.20
CA ALA A 101 5.34 2.96 -1.54
C ALA A 101 6.17 4.21 -1.87
N GLY A 102 5.81 4.99 -2.88
CA GLY A 102 6.49 6.24 -3.24
C GLY A 102 7.09 6.29 -4.65
N ALA A 103 6.88 5.25 -5.48
CA ALA A 103 7.25 5.32 -6.89
C ALA A 103 6.44 6.39 -7.61
N SER A 104 7.12 7.35 -8.25
CA SER A 104 6.47 8.39 -9.06
C SER A 104 6.06 7.86 -10.44
N GLU A 105 6.78 6.86 -10.95
CA GLU A 105 6.51 6.22 -12.24
C GLU A 105 6.84 4.74 -12.16
N VAL A 106 5.98 3.89 -12.73
CA VAL A 106 6.22 2.44 -12.86
C VAL A 106 6.08 2.11 -14.34
N TYR A 107 7.13 1.60 -14.96
CA TYR A 107 7.17 1.30 -16.38
C TYR A 107 7.57 -0.15 -16.62
N ASP A 108 6.91 -0.81 -17.57
CA ASP A 108 7.19 -2.19 -17.91
C ASP A 108 8.43 -2.29 -18.80
N VAL A 109 9.28 -3.28 -18.52
CA VAL A 109 10.47 -3.57 -19.32
C VAL A 109 10.45 -5.04 -19.72
N THR A 110 10.66 -5.32 -21.00
CA THR A 110 10.80 -6.69 -21.50
C THR A 110 12.06 -7.32 -20.89
N PRO A 111 12.02 -8.59 -20.45
CA PRO A 111 13.21 -9.28 -19.99
C PRO A 111 14.38 -9.17 -21.00
N GLY A 112 15.54 -8.70 -20.54
CA GLY A 112 16.73 -8.51 -21.37
C GLY A 112 16.82 -7.19 -22.12
N ALA A 113 15.80 -6.32 -22.06
CA ALA A 113 15.88 -4.98 -22.63
C ALA A 113 16.74 -4.03 -21.77
N PRO A 114 17.41 -3.03 -22.37
CA PRO A 114 18.14 -2.01 -21.62
C PRO A 114 17.20 -1.18 -20.73
N LEU A 115 17.63 -0.89 -19.50
CA LEU A 115 16.92 0.01 -18.59
C LEU A 115 17.17 1.46 -19.05
N THR A 116 16.29 2.00 -19.88
CA THR A 116 16.40 3.39 -20.31
C THR A 116 16.00 4.31 -19.16
N GLY A 117 16.98 4.94 -18.50
CA GLY A 117 16.73 5.97 -17.49
C GLY A 117 17.46 5.83 -16.15
N ALA A 118 18.33 4.83 -15.98
CA ALA A 118 19.21 4.69 -14.80
C ALA A 118 20.50 5.53 -14.90
N ASP A 119 20.85 5.94 -16.11
CA ASP A 119 22.03 6.77 -16.38
C ASP A 119 21.57 8.23 -16.28
N GLY A 120 21.93 8.92 -15.18
CA GLY A 120 21.68 10.35 -15.03
C GLY A 120 22.23 11.11 -16.23
N GLY A 121 21.33 11.68 -17.04
CA GLY A 121 21.68 12.49 -18.20
C GLY A 121 21.76 13.97 -17.85
N ALA A 122 22.97 14.51 -18.07
CA ALA A 122 23.40 15.91 -18.14
C ALA A 122 23.58 16.69 -16.82
#